data_AF-A0A967L960-F1
#
_entry.id   AF-A0A967L960-F1
#
_cell.length_a   1.000
_cell.length_b   1.000
_cell.length_c   1.000
_cell.angle_alpha   90.00
_cell.angle_beta   90.00
_cell.angle_gamma   90.00
#
_symmetry.space_group_name_H-M   'P 1'
#
loop_
_entity.id
_entity.type
_entity.pdbx_description
1 polymer ?
#
loop_
_entity_poly.entity_id
_entity_poly.type
_entity_poly.pdbx_seq_one_letter_code
_entity_poly.pdbx_strand_id
1 'polypeptide(L)'
;EVGLAEPLSAMGMPTAFQPPLGDTGADFTGITSLRELFVTGAFHKTFIALDEQGTEAAAATAIIAGIVSAPEPATFIADRPFLFWIEHSSTGEMLFLGQVTNPA
;
A
#
# COMPACT_ATOMS: atom_id res chain seq x y z
N GLU A 1 7.02 -3.31 9.49
CA GLU A 1 7.49 -4.51 8.74
C GLU A 1 6.49 -5.61 9.01
N VAL A 2 6.06 -6.31 7.97
CA VAL A 2 5.00 -7.32 8.02
C VAL A 2 5.51 -8.59 7.35
N GLY A 3 5.36 -9.73 8.03
CA GLY A 3 5.61 -11.04 7.44
C GLY A 3 4.47 -11.42 6.48
N LEU A 4 4.82 -11.80 5.26
CA LEU A 4 3.86 -12.07 4.18
C LEU A 4 3.58 -13.56 3.97
N ALA A 5 4.33 -14.46 4.61
CA ALA A 5 4.19 -15.90 4.39
C ALA A 5 2.76 -16.40 4.66
N GLU A 6 2.19 -16.04 5.80
CA GLU A 6 0.82 -16.43 6.16
C GLU A 6 -0.24 -15.75 5.28
N PRO A 7 -0.25 -14.41 5.09
CA PRO A 7 -1.20 -13.75 4.18
C PRO A 7 -1.18 -14.30 2.75
N LEU A 8 0.01 -14.50 2.17
CA LEU A 8 0.14 -15.02 0.81
C LEU A 8 -0.31 -16.48 0.72
N SER A 9 -0.05 -17.28 1.76
CA SER A 9 -0.56 -18.66 1.83
C SER A 9 -2.09 -18.68 1.87
N ALA A 10 -2.71 -17.80 2.66
CA ALA A 10 -4.17 -17.65 2.73
C ALA A 10 -4.79 -17.17 1.40
N MET A 11 -4.04 -16.41 0.60
CA MET A 11 -4.44 -15.97 -0.75
C MET A 11 -4.18 -17.03 -1.85
N GLY A 12 -3.74 -18.23 -1.50
CA GLY A 12 -3.57 -19.34 -2.44
C GLY A 12 -2.14 -19.58 -2.91
N MET A 13 -1.13 -19.02 -2.23
CA MET A 13 0.30 -19.27 -2.50
C MET A 13 1.03 -20.05 -1.38
N PRO A 14 0.50 -21.17 -0.84
CA PRO A 14 1.15 -21.88 0.25
C PRO A 14 2.40 -22.65 -0.20
N THR A 15 2.38 -23.14 -1.45
CA THR A 15 3.41 -24.03 -2.01
C THR A 15 4.79 -23.37 -2.05
N ALA A 16 4.86 -22.06 -2.28
CA ALA A 16 6.12 -21.31 -2.32
C ALA A 16 6.89 -21.36 -0.97
N PHE A 17 6.17 -21.54 0.14
CA PHE A 17 6.71 -21.57 1.50
C PHE A 17 6.91 -22.99 2.06
N GLN A 18 6.66 -24.02 1.26
CA GLN A 18 6.78 -25.42 1.67
C GLN A 18 8.07 -26.04 1.13
N PRO A 19 8.83 -26.79 1.95
CA PRO A 19 9.97 -27.53 1.46
C PRO A 19 9.56 -28.49 0.34
N PRO A 20 10.35 -28.59 -0.75
CA PRO A 20 10.13 -29.58 -1.79
C PRO A 20 10.34 -30.99 -1.23
N LEU A 21 9.26 -31.79 -1.25
CA LEU A 21 9.25 -33.20 -0.85
C LEU A 21 8.74 -34.02 -2.04
N GLY A 22 9.68 -34.60 -2.80
CA GLY A 22 9.37 -35.32 -4.04
C GLY A 22 8.82 -34.39 -5.12
N ASP A 23 7.63 -34.68 -5.63
CA ASP A 23 6.92 -33.88 -6.64
C ASP A 23 5.93 -32.88 -6.01
N THR A 24 6.04 -32.62 -4.70
CA THR A 24 5.19 -31.70 -3.94
C THR A 24 6.02 -30.60 -3.27
N GLY A 25 5.42 -29.43 -3.05
CA GLY A 25 6.10 -28.27 -2.45
C GLY A 25 6.62 -27.29 -3.50
N ALA A 26 7.53 -26.40 -3.08
CA ALA A 26 8.02 -25.33 -3.93
C ALA A 26 8.78 -25.84 -5.16
N ASP A 27 8.49 -25.28 -6.33
CA ASP A 27 9.29 -25.47 -7.55
C ASP A 27 9.88 -24.12 -7.99
N PHE A 28 11.18 -23.96 -7.72
CA PHE A 28 11.97 -22.80 -8.15
C PHE A 28 13.07 -23.19 -9.15
N THR A 29 12.84 -24.23 -9.97
CA THR A 29 13.80 -24.70 -10.98
C THR A 29 14.16 -23.63 -12.03
N GLY A 30 13.29 -22.64 -12.23
CA GLY A 30 13.58 -21.46 -13.06
C GLY A 30 14.63 -20.49 -12.48
N ILE A 31 14.95 -20.60 -11.18
CA ILE A 31 15.99 -19.80 -10.50
C ILE A 31 17.29 -20.60 -10.39
N THR A 32 17.19 -21.87 -10.02
CA THR A 32 18.35 -22.75 -9.80
C THR A 32 18.00 -24.20 -10.06
N SER A 33 18.97 -25.01 -10.47
CA SER A 33 18.79 -26.46 -10.62
C SER A 33 18.74 -27.21 -9.27
N LEU A 34 18.99 -26.53 -8.14
CA LEU A 34 18.89 -27.12 -6.80
C LEU A 34 17.41 -27.34 -6.42
N ARG A 35 17.05 -28.60 -6.16
CA ARG A 35 15.68 -29.01 -5.80
C ARG A 35 15.33 -28.81 -4.32
N GLU A 36 16.13 -28.06 -3.56
CA GLU A 36 15.93 -27.82 -2.12
C GLU A 36 15.54 -26.36 -1.84
N LEU A 37 15.40 -25.54 -2.88
CA LEU A 37 15.08 -24.12 -2.72
C LEU A 37 13.58 -23.93 -2.44
N PHE A 38 13.26 -23.20 -1.37
CA PHE A 38 11.92 -22.72 -1.06
C PHE A 38 11.99 -21.39 -0.29
N VAL A 39 10.88 -20.67 -0.19
CA VAL A 39 10.82 -19.40 0.54
C VAL A 39 10.63 -19.69 2.03
N THR A 40 11.59 -19.31 2.86
CA THR A 40 11.48 -19.45 4.33
C THR A 40 10.76 -18.27 4.97
N GLY A 41 10.74 -17.12 4.32
CA GLY A 41 10.05 -15.93 4.77
C GLY A 41 10.03 -14.85 3.70
N ALA A 42 9.00 -14.01 3.74
CA ALA A 42 8.87 -12.82 2.91
C ALA A 42 8.46 -11.67 3.81
N PHE A 43 9.16 -10.54 3.74
CA PHE A 43 8.96 -9.41 4.63
C PHE A 43 8.73 -8.15 3.82
N HIS A 44 7.70 -7.39 4.18
CA HIS A 44 7.37 -6.11 3.56
C HIS A 44 7.45 -4.99 4.57
N LYS A 45 8.23 -3.96 4.25
CA LYS A 45 8.39 -2.77 5.08
C LYS A 45 8.19 -1.53 4.22
N THR A 46 7.26 -0.70 4.64
CA THR A 46 6.95 0.57 4.01
C THR A 46 6.96 1.67 5.06
N PHE A 47 7.18 2.90 4.61
CA PHE A 47 7.16 4.10 5.43
C PHE A 47 6.56 5.23 4.59
N ILE A 48 5.67 6.00 5.21
CA ILE A 48 5.07 7.19 4.62
C ILE A 48 5.24 8.31 5.64
N ALA A 49 5.79 9.43 5.19
CA ALA A 49 5.80 10.69 5.92
C ALA A 49 4.98 11.69 5.12
N LEU A 50 4.07 12.38 5.80
CA LEU A 50 3.27 13.45 5.25
C LEU A 50 3.55 14.71 6.04
N ASP A 51 3.83 15.81 5.34
CA ASP A 51 3.94 17.14 5.91
C ASP A 51 3.26 18.16 4.98
N GLU A 52 3.11 19.38 5.47
CA GLU A 52 2.45 20.47 4.72
C GLU A 52 3.26 20.90 3.49
N GLN A 53 4.57 20.61 3.46
CA GLN A 53 5.43 20.91 2.30
C GLN A 53 5.26 19.90 1.17
N GLY A 54 4.87 18.67 1.48
CA GLY A 54 4.73 17.58 0.52
C GLY A 54 3.46 17.64 -0.32
N THR A 55 2.40 18.37 0.09
CA THR A 55 1.14 18.45 -0.68
C THR A 55 0.34 19.76 -0.49
N GLU A 56 0.70 20.66 0.43
CA GLU A 56 -0.22 21.72 0.89
C GLU A 56 0.32 23.16 0.83
N ALA A 57 1.40 23.44 0.09
CA ALA A 57 1.87 24.82 -0.07
C ALA A 57 1.08 25.63 -1.13
N ALA A 58 0.27 24.99 -1.99
CA ALA A 58 -0.42 25.66 -3.10
C ALA A 58 -1.81 26.22 -2.75
N ALA A 59 -2.45 25.78 -1.66
CA ALA A 59 -3.81 26.20 -1.28
C ALA A 59 -3.85 27.37 -0.28
N ALA A 60 -2.71 27.75 0.32
CA ALA A 60 -2.64 28.75 1.39
C ALA A 60 -2.78 30.22 0.91
N THR A 61 -3.15 30.48 -0.35
CA THR A 61 -3.39 31.86 -0.83
C THR A 61 -4.56 31.91 -1.81
N ALA A 62 -5.77 32.16 -1.29
CA ALA A 62 -6.94 32.50 -2.09
C ALA A 62 -7.31 33.98 -1.88
N ILE A 63 -7.41 34.76 -2.97
CA ILE A 63 -8.06 36.06 -2.95
C ILE A 63 -9.57 35.81 -2.96
N ILE A 64 -10.23 36.04 -1.83
CA ILE A 64 -11.69 35.87 -1.69
C ILE A 64 -12.37 37.07 -2.35
N ALA A 65 -12.69 36.95 -3.65
CA ALA A 65 -13.64 37.84 -4.32
C ALA A 65 -15.07 37.31 -4.07
N GLY A 66 -15.89 38.07 -3.34
CA GLY A 66 -17.24 37.66 -2.98
C GLY A 66 -18.18 37.65 -4.19
N ILE A 67 -18.62 36.45 -4.59
CA ILE A 67 -19.75 36.27 -5.51
C ILE A 67 -20.93 35.77 -4.67
N VAL A 68 -22.01 36.55 -4.59
CA VAL A 68 -23.15 36.36 -3.67
C VAL A 68 -24.00 35.10 -3.94
N SER A 69 -23.63 34.28 -4.93
CA SER A 69 -24.44 33.17 -5.44
C SER A 69 -23.64 31.91 -5.77
N ALA A 70 -22.38 31.83 -5.34
CA ALA A 70 -21.60 30.60 -5.49
C ALA A 70 -22.10 29.55 -4.47
N PRO A 71 -22.19 28.26 -4.84
CA PRO A 71 -22.40 27.18 -3.87
C PRO A 71 -21.28 27.16 -2.84
N GLU A 72 -21.61 26.96 -1.56
CA GLU A 72 -20.63 26.73 -0.52
C GLU A 72 -19.74 25.53 -0.88
N PRO A 73 -18.40 25.64 -0.76
CA PRO A 73 -17.51 24.51 -0.98
C PRO A 73 -17.86 23.35 -0.04
N ALA A 74 -17.66 22.13 -0.52
CA ALA A 74 -17.79 20.96 0.34
C ALA A 74 -16.65 20.94 1.37
N THR A 75 -16.99 20.90 2.66
CA THR A 75 -16.02 20.75 3.74
C THR A 75 -15.66 19.27 3.92
N PHE A 76 -14.37 18.95 3.89
CA PHE A 76 -13.84 17.63 4.21
C PHE A 76 -12.99 17.69 5.49
N ILE A 77 -13.37 16.91 6.50
CA ILE A 77 -12.67 16.82 7.78
C ILE A 77 -12.33 15.34 8.01
N ALA A 78 -11.04 15.01 8.09
CA ALA A 78 -10.53 13.66 8.34
C ALA A 78 -10.20 13.45 9.83
N ASP A 79 -11.18 13.64 10.71
CA ASP A 79 -11.05 13.58 12.19
C ASP A 79 -11.38 12.21 12.80
N ARG A 80 -11.45 11.17 11.97
CA ARG A 80 -11.82 9.78 12.32
C ARG A 80 -11.14 8.81 11.35
N PRO A 81 -11.09 7.50 11.63
CA PRO A 81 -10.37 6.55 10.78
C PRO A 81 -10.75 6.67 9.29
N PHE A 82 -9.73 6.72 8.44
CA PHE A 82 -9.89 6.88 6.99
C PHE A 82 -8.92 5.97 6.23
N LEU A 83 -9.29 5.69 4.98
CA LEU A 83 -8.42 5.01 4.02
C LEU A 83 -7.71 6.06 3.16
N PHE A 84 -6.51 5.74 2.74
CA PHE A 84 -5.79 6.52 1.74
C PHE A 84 -5.11 5.56 0.76
N TRP A 85 -4.85 6.06 -0.43
CA TRP A 85 -3.97 5.41 -1.40
C TRP A 85 -3.17 6.46 -2.16
N ILE A 86 -2.03 6.03 -2.67
CA ILE A 86 -1.21 6.82 -3.60
C ILE A 86 -1.25 6.07 -4.91
N GLU A 87 -1.75 6.72 -5.96
CA GLU A 87 -1.85 6.14 -7.29
C GLU A 87 -0.96 6.87 -8.28
N HIS A 88 -0.44 6.13 -9.25
CA HIS A 88 0.14 6.73 -10.43
C HIS A 88 -0.99 7.12 -11.40
N SER A 89 -1.26 8.43 -11.51
CA SER A 89 -2.45 8.95 -12.20
C SER A 89 -2.59 8.54 -13.67
N SER A 90 -1.48 8.28 -14.37
CA SER A 90 -1.52 7.91 -15.79
C SER A 90 -1.81 6.43 -16.03
N THR A 91 -1.38 5.53 -15.13
CA THR A 91 -1.59 4.08 -15.26
C THR A 91 -2.72 3.57 -14.37
N GLY A 92 -3.12 4.34 -13.34
CA GLY A 92 -4.06 3.90 -12.30
C GLY A 92 -3.45 2.89 -11.32
N GLU A 93 -2.13 2.67 -11.35
CA GLU A 93 -1.47 1.72 -10.46
C GLU A 93 -1.45 2.25 -9.03
N MET A 94 -1.94 1.45 -8.09
CA MET A 94 -1.84 1.75 -6.66
C MET A 94 -0.40 1.48 -6.18
N LEU A 95 0.29 2.54 -5.80
CA LEU A 95 1.63 2.50 -5.20
C LEU A 95 1.56 2.20 -3.71
N PHE A 96 0.58 2.78 -3.03
CA PHE A 96 0.31 2.57 -1.61
C PHE A 96 -1.18 2.47 -1.36
N LEU A 97 -1.57 1.62 -0.40
CA LEU A 97 -2.90 1.53 0.16
C LEU A 97 -2.75 1.39 1.66
N GLY A 98 -3.48 2.20 2.41
CA GLY A 98 -3.37 2.19 3.87
C GLY A 98 -4.61 2.72 4.57
N GLN A 99 -4.61 2.50 5.88
CA GLN A 99 -5.63 3.01 6.79
C GLN A 99 -4.92 3.82 7.88
N VAL A 100 -5.44 5.01 8.15
CA VAL A 100 -5.08 5.78 9.34
C VAL A 100 -6.17 5.55 10.37
N THR A 101 -5.82 4.89 11.48
CA THR A 101 -6.73 4.69 12.62
C THR A 101 -6.41 5.62 13.78
N ASN A 102 -5.14 6.02 13.91
CA ASN A 102 -4.67 7.04 14.85
C ASN A 102 -3.48 7.79 14.23
N PRO A 103 -3.59 9.11 13.96
CA PRO A 103 -2.51 9.92 13.40
C PRO A 103 -1.55 10.51 14.45
N ALA A 104 -1.88 10.40 15.75
CA ALA A 104 -1.09 10.95 16.86
C ALA A 104 0.07 10.04 17.31
#